data_AF-A0AAW9RIW9-F1
#
_entry.id   AF-A0AAW9RIW9-F1
#
_cell.length_a   1.000
_cell.length_b   1.000
_cell.length_c   1.000
_cell.angle_alpha   90.00
_cell.angle_beta   90.00
_cell.angle_gamma   90.00
#
_symmetry.space_group_name_H-M   'P 1'
#
loop_
_entity.id
_entity.type
_entity.pdbx_description
1 polymer ?
#
loop_
_entity_poly.entity_id
_entity_poly.type
_entity_poly.pdbx_seq_one_letter_code
_entity_poly.pdbx_strand_id
1 'polypeptide(L)' 'MKPPRTAASDGRSRSWSKPPVPKAAYFTMIDGERGGYVFFEETDQANLTKYNEPMFAALDAHIEIAPVLTLDDLKRGLPD' A
#
# COMPACT_ATOMS: atom_id res chain seq x y z
N MET A 1 15.96 3.31 30.68
CA MET A 1 14.86 4.05 31.33
C MET A 1 13.55 3.43 30.83
N LYS A 2 12.74 2.83 31.71
CA LYS A 2 11.52 2.09 31.34
C LYS A 2 10.34 3.08 31.28
N PRO A 3 9.47 3.06 30.26
CA PRO A 3 8.37 4.02 30.19
C PRO A 3 7.30 3.72 31.26
N PRO A 4 6.59 4.75 31.78
CA PRO A 4 5.67 4.61 32.90
C PRO A 4 4.40 3.85 32.52
N ARG A 5 3.89 3.06 33.47
CA ARG A 5 2.66 2.29 33.36
C ARG A 5 1.43 3.18 33.59
N THR A 6 0.56 3.16 32.58
CA THR A 6 -0.92 3.29 32.62
C THR A 6 -1.58 4.59 33.08
N ALA A 7 -2.33 5.21 32.17
CA ALA A 7 -3.66 5.75 32.46
C ALA A 7 -4.58 5.66 31.22
N ALA A 8 -5.69 4.94 31.42
CA ALA A 8 -7.00 5.05 30.78
C ALA A 8 -7.14 4.78 29.26
N SER A 9 -7.82 3.67 29.01
CA SER A 9 -8.40 3.19 27.75
C SER A 9 -9.47 4.14 27.18
N ASP A 10 -9.08 4.99 26.24
CA ASP A 10 -9.92 5.32 25.09
C ASP A 10 -10.04 4.03 24.27
N GLY A 11 -11.24 3.44 24.25
CA GLY A 11 -11.54 2.17 23.58
C GLY A 11 -11.44 2.19 22.04
N ARG A 12 -10.87 3.23 21.43
CA ARG A 12 -10.49 3.19 20.02
C ARG A 12 -9.05 2.71 19.93
N SER A 13 -8.89 1.39 19.82
CA SER A 13 -7.69 0.84 19.21
C SER A 13 -7.60 1.41 17.79
N ARG A 14 -6.82 2.48 17.62
CA ARG A 14 -6.29 2.80 16.29
C ARG A 14 -5.33 1.69 15.96
N SER A 15 -5.86 0.59 15.42
CA SER A 15 -5.07 -0.45 14.80
C SER A 15 -4.38 0.20 13.61
N TRP A 16 -3.18 0.72 13.84
CA TRP A 16 -2.26 1.00 12.75
C TRP A 16 -1.91 -0.37 12.16
N SER A 17 -2.58 -0.73 11.07
CA SER A 17 -2.08 -1.80 10.22
C SER A 17 -0.69 -1.39 9.77
N LYS A 18 0.33 -2.21 10.04
CA LYS A 18 1.65 -2.00 9.46
C LYS A 18 1.46 -1.86 7.94
N PRO A 19 2.03 -0.82 7.29
CA PRO A 19 2.00 -0.75 5.85
C PRO A 19 2.67 -2.01 5.28
N PRO A 20 2.20 -2.53 4.14
CA PRO A 20 2.79 -3.70 3.51
C PRO A 20 4.25 -3.42 3.21
N VAL A 21 5.10 -4.41 3.45
CA VAL A 21 6.50 -4.30 3.07
C VAL A 21 6.57 -4.43 1.55
N PRO A 22 7.04 -3.41 0.82
CA PRO A 22 7.17 -3.51 -0.63
C PRO A 22 8.16 -4.63 -0.97
N LYS A 23 7.78 -5.46 -1.94
CA LYS A 23 8.64 -6.53 -2.46
C LYS A 23 9.73 -5.96 -3.36
N ALA A 24 9.43 -4.86 -4.05
CA ALA A 24 10.39 -4.10 -4.82
C ALA A 24 9.94 -2.64 -4.96
N ALA A 25 10.91 -1.74 -5.12
CA ALA A 25 10.67 -0.34 -5.47
C ALA A 25 11.76 0.11 -6.44
N TYR A 26 11.35 0.76 -7.53
CA TYR A 26 12.24 1.29 -8.55
C TYR A 26 11.93 2.77 -8.75
N PHE A 27 12.95 3.61 -8.75
CA PHE A 27 12.82 5.05 -8.93
C PHE A 27 13.39 5.45 -10.28
N THR A 28 12.63 6.25 -11.02
CA THR A 28 12.96 6.64 -12.39
C THR A 28 12.30 7.97 -12.74
N MET A 29 12.52 8.44 -13.95
CA MET A 29 11.69 9.50 -14.53
C MET A 29 10.47 8.87 -15.20
N ILE A 30 9.28 9.38 -14.90
CA ILE A 30 8.00 9.01 -15.53
C ILE A 30 7.44 10.29 -16.15
N ASP A 31 7.25 10.31 -17.46
CA ASP A 31 6.75 11.48 -18.21
C ASP A 31 7.50 12.80 -17.93
N GLY A 32 8.81 12.71 -17.69
CA GLY A 32 9.66 13.87 -17.40
C GLY A 32 9.63 14.33 -15.94
N GLU A 33 8.86 13.66 -15.07
CA GLU A 33 8.76 13.93 -13.64
C GLU A 33 9.50 12.88 -12.80
N ARG A 34 9.91 13.24 -11.58
CA ARG A 34 10.51 12.28 -10.64
C ARG A 34 9.41 11.34 -10.14
N GLY A 35 9.57 10.05 -10.38
CA GLY A 35 8.57 9.05 -9.99
C GLY A 35 9.17 7.68 -9.68
N GLY A 36 8.31 6.68 -9.63
CA GLY A 36 8.73 5.30 -9.41
C GLY A 36 7.58 4.32 -9.40
N TYR A 37 7.95 3.04 -9.42
CA TYR A 37 7.02 1.91 -9.32
C TYR A 37 7.28 1.18 -8.01
N VAL A 38 6.22 0.95 -7.24
CA VAL A 38 6.26 0.20 -5.99
C VAL A 38 5.42 -1.06 -6.15
N PHE A 39 6.03 -2.22 -5.91
CA PHE A 39 5.37 -3.52 -6.03
C PHE A 39 5.22 -4.13 -4.64
N PHE A 40 3.99 -4.48 -4.29
CA PHE A 40 3.65 -5.13 -3.03
C PHE A 40 2.57 -6.19 -3.29
N GLU A 41 2.42 -7.08 -2.33
CA GLU A 41 1.44 -8.16 -2.38
C GLU A 41 0.23 -7.75 -1.55
N GLU A 42 -0.97 -7.85 -2.13
CA GLU A 42 -2.24 -7.59 -1.45
C GLU A 42 -3.25 -8.67 -1.82
N THR A 43 -3.93 -9.20 -0.80
CA THR A 43 -4.93 -10.27 -0.93
C THR A 43 -6.36 -9.76 -0.77
N ASP A 44 -6.54 -8.56 -0.21
CA ASP A 44 -7.82 -7.87 -0.04
C ASP A 44 -7.75 -6.46 -0.65
N GLN A 45 -8.42 -6.27 -1.78
CA GLN A 45 -8.45 -5.00 -2.50
C GLN A 45 -9.01 -3.83 -1.67
N ALA A 46 -9.81 -4.09 -0.62
CA ALA A 46 -10.29 -3.05 0.27
C ALA A 46 -9.15 -2.33 1.03
N ASN A 47 -7.98 -2.95 1.14
CA ASN A 47 -6.80 -2.34 1.76
C ASN A 47 -6.14 -1.30 0.85
N LEU A 48 -6.34 -1.33 -0.48
CA LEU A 48 -5.75 -0.35 -1.39
C LEU A 48 -6.12 1.07 -0.98
N THR A 49 -7.38 1.34 -0.65
CA THR A 49 -7.81 2.66 -0.17
C THR A 49 -7.02 3.12 1.06
N LYS A 50 -6.71 2.20 2.00
CA LYS A 50 -5.94 2.53 3.21
C LYS A 50 -4.49 2.92 2.89
N TYR A 51 -3.91 2.36 1.82
CA TYR A 51 -2.56 2.68 1.37
C TYR A 51 -2.52 3.96 0.54
N ASN A 52 -3.56 4.20 -0.24
CA ASN A 52 -3.60 5.28 -1.21
C ASN A 52 -3.87 6.62 -0.56
N GLU A 53 -4.80 6.67 0.40
CA GLU A 53 -5.17 7.92 1.09
C GLU A 53 -3.95 8.66 1.68
N PRO A 54 -3.02 8.00 2.41
CA PRO A 54 -1.79 8.65 2.84
C PRO A 54 -0.89 9.14 1.71
N MET A 55 -0.80 8.38 0.60
CA MET A 55 0.05 8.72 -0.54
C MET A 55 -0.52 9.92 -1.31
N PHE A 56 -1.83 9.94 -1.57
CA PHE A 56 -2.54 11.07 -2.18
C PHE A 56 -2.42 12.33 -1.32
N ALA A 57 -2.59 12.21 0.00
CA ALA A 57 -2.49 13.35 0.90
C ALA A 57 -1.06 13.95 1.00
N ALA A 58 -0.03 13.15 0.73
CA ALA A 58 1.36 13.53 1.00
C ALA A 58 2.15 14.02 -0.22
N LEU A 59 1.81 13.59 -1.44
CA LEU A 59 2.75 13.63 -2.56
C LEU A 59 2.49 14.69 -3.62
N ASP A 60 1.32 15.34 -3.65
CA ASP A 60 0.90 16.24 -4.76
C ASP A 60 1.29 15.68 -6.15
N ALA A 61 1.16 14.36 -6.30
CA ALA A 61 1.67 13.59 -7.42
C ALA A 61 0.53 12.83 -8.10
N HIS A 62 0.70 12.55 -9.39
CA HIS A 62 -0.17 11.61 -10.07
C HIS A 62 0.13 10.18 -9.59
N ILE A 63 -0.88 9.48 -9.10
CA ILE A 63 -0.75 8.11 -8.58
C ILE A 63 -1.72 7.22 -9.35
N GLU A 64 -1.18 6.20 -9.99
CA GLU A 64 -1.94 5.12 -10.63
C GLU A 64 -1.64 3.79 -9.93
N ILE A 65 -2.67 2.94 -9.84
CA ILE A 65 -2.55 1.61 -9.25
C ILE A 65 -3.16 0.60 -10.21
N ALA A 66 -2.29 -0.27 -10.71
CA ALA A 66 -2.69 -1.37 -11.58
C ALA A 66 -2.58 -2.70 -10.81
N PRO A 67 -3.62 -3.56 -10.81
CA PRO A 67 -3.49 -4.91 -10.29
C PRO A 67 -2.52 -5.71 -11.16
N VAL A 68 -1.54 -6.34 -10.53
CA VAL A 68 -0.62 -7.27 -11.19
C VAL A 68 -1.04 -8.69 -10.82
N LEU A 69 -1.36 -9.49 -11.83
CA LEU A 69 -1.80 -10.87 -11.67
C LEU A 69 -0.63 -11.81 -11.89
N THR A 70 -0.60 -12.92 -11.13
CA THR A 70 0.29 -14.03 -11.46
C THR A 70 -0.20 -14.74 -12.73
N LEU A 71 0.64 -15.58 -13.33
CA LEU A 71 0.21 -16.42 -14.46
C LEU A 71 -0.97 -17.33 -14.09
N ASP A 72 -0.98 -17.85 -12.87
CA ASP A 72 -2.05 -18.73 -12.39
C ASP A 72 -3.37 -17.96 -12.17
N ASP A 73 -3.29 -16.71 -11.69
CA ASP A 73 -4.44 -15.83 -11.61
C ASP A 73 -5.03 -15.52 -13.00
N LEU A 74 -4.17 -15.25 -13.98
CA LEU A 74 -4.58 -15.01 -15.36
C LEU A 74 -5.30 -16.24 -15.94
N LYS A 75 -4.73 -17.43 -15.78
CA LYS A 75 -5.36 -18.68 -16.26
C LYS A 75 -6.72 -18.94 -15.63
N ARG A 76 -6.88 -18.65 -14.33
CA ARG A 76 -8.15 -18.80 -13.62
C ARG A 76 -9.22 -17.80 -14.09
N GLY A 77 -8.79 -16.62 -14.56
CA GLY A 77 -9.69 -15.55 -15.02
C GLY A 77 -10.05 -15.60 -16.51
N LEU A 78 -9.29 -16.33 -17.32
CA LEU A 78 -9.54 -16.46 -18.76
C LEU A 78 -10.50 -17.64 -19.03
N PRO A 79 -11.40 -17.52 -20.02
CA PRO A 79 -12.18 -18.66 -20.50
C PRO A 79 -11.27 -19.71 -21.14
N ASP A 80 -11.74 -20.96 -21.16
CA ASP A 80 -11.07 -22.10 -21.81
C ASP A 80 -10.86 -21.89 -23.33
#